data_AF-A0A2D6E6A5-F1
#
_entry.id   AF-A0A2D6E6A5-F1
#
_cell.length_a   1.000
_cell.length_b   1.000
_cell.length_c   1.000
_cell.angle_alpha   90.00
_cell.angle_beta   90.00
_cell.angle_gamma   90.00
#
_symmetry.space_group_name_H-M   'P 1'
#
loop_
_entity.id
_entity.type
_entity.pdbx_description
1 polymer ?
#
loop_
_entity_poly.entity_id
_entity_poly.type
_entity_poly.pdbx_seq_one_letter_code
_entity_poly.pdbx_strand_id
1 'polypeptide(L)'
;MGKKLLAENIIKNVILLIILYISYDPLKTSILNSGLTNDQGFVGDLLVVVSIIIATASFGNFSFTYDQVRIEVFGERMMAHFTTGILMLTIGLSLETTLILTNIIIDNIFIFSFSLFLLYFSAILYDKWDLYRAYN
;
A
#
# COMPACT_ATOMS: atom_id res chain seq x y z
N MET A 1 0.28 5.21 27.43
CA MET A 1 -0.63 5.32 26.26
C MET A 1 0.12 5.10 24.95
N GLY A 2 1.25 5.77 24.70
CA GLY A 2 2.02 5.62 23.45
C GLY A 2 2.45 4.20 23.08
N LYS A 3 2.82 3.35 24.05
CA LYS A 3 3.12 1.93 23.81
C LYS A 3 1.94 1.15 23.19
N LYS A 4 0.71 1.51 23.57
CA LYS A 4 -0.52 0.88 23.04
C LYS A 4 -0.78 1.33 21.60
N LEU A 5 -0.66 2.63 21.32
CA LEU A 5 -0.83 3.20 19.98
C LEU A 5 0.19 2.62 18.98
N LEU A 6 1.46 2.54 19.39
CA LEU A 6 2.51 1.93 18.57
C LEU A 6 2.24 0.44 18.31
N ALA A 7 1.74 -0.29 19.31
CA ALA A 7 1.37 -1.69 19.15
C ALA A 7 0.18 -1.85 18.19
N GLU A 8 -0.87 -1.03 18.32
CA GLU A 8 -2.02 -0.99 17.39
C GLU A 8 -1.53 -0.74 15.95
N ASN A 9 -0.57 0.17 15.76
CA ASN A 9 0.00 0.44 14.44
C ASN A 9 0.85 -0.69 13.87
N ILE A 10 1.63 -1.37 14.72
CA ILE A 10 2.41 -2.55 14.32
C ILE A 10 1.46 -3.67 13.91
N ILE A 11 0.42 -3.93 14.71
CA ILE A 11 -0.60 -4.96 14.43
C ILE A 11 -1.28 -4.66 13.10
N LYS A 12 -1.70 -3.41 12.86
CA LYS A 12 -2.25 -2.96 11.57
C LYS A 12 -1.31 -3.34 10.42
N ASN A 13 -0.05 -2.93 10.48
CA ASN A 13 0.91 -3.18 9.41
C ASN A 13 1.21 -4.67 9.18
N VAL A 14 1.27 -5.47 10.25
CA VAL A 14 1.40 -6.93 10.15
C VAL A 14 0.18 -7.53 9.43
N ILE A 15 -1.03 -7.11 9.79
CA ILE A 15 -2.26 -7.56 9.12
C ILE A 15 -2.22 -7.19 7.63
N LEU A 16 -1.82 -5.96 7.29
CA LEU A 16 -1.69 -5.53 5.89
C LEU A 16 -0.69 -6.38 5.11
N LEU A 17 0.47 -6.66 5.69
CA LEU A 17 1.47 -7.54 5.06
C LEU A 17 0.95 -8.96 4.83
N ILE A 18 0.18 -9.51 5.77
CA ILE A 18 -0.47 -10.83 5.61
C ILE A 18 -1.49 -10.78 4.47
N ILE A 19 -2.32 -9.73 4.41
CA ILE A 19 -3.31 -9.56 3.34
C ILE A 19 -2.62 -9.48 1.98
N LEU A 20 -1.57 -8.66 1.85
CA LEU A 20 -0.77 -8.53 0.63
C LEU A 20 -0.16 -9.86 0.20
N TYR A 21 0.50 -10.55 1.13
CA TYR A 21 1.08 -11.87 0.87
C TYR A 21 0.05 -12.88 0.35
N ILE A 22 -1.14 -12.92 0.96
CA ILE A 22 -2.23 -13.83 0.55
C ILE A 22 -2.88 -13.37 -0.76
N SER A 23 -2.95 -12.06 -1.04
CA SER A 23 -3.59 -11.52 -2.25
C SER A 23 -2.76 -11.69 -3.50
N TYR A 24 -1.43 -11.82 -3.37
CA TYR A 24 -0.51 -11.87 -4.51
C TYR A 24 -0.87 -12.94 -5.55
N ASP A 25 -1.03 -14.20 -5.14
CA ASP A 25 -1.33 -15.30 -6.07
C ASP A 25 -2.72 -15.19 -6.72
N PRO A 26 -3.81 -14.90 -5.98
CA PRO A 26 -5.11 -14.60 -6.57
C PRO A 26 -5.07 -13.43 -7.56
N LEU A 27 -4.37 -12.35 -7.22
CA LEU A 27 -4.26 -11.15 -8.06
C LEU A 27 -3.49 -11.45 -9.35
N LYS A 28 -2.34 -12.13 -9.24
CA LYS A 28 -1.58 -12.62 -10.39
C LYS A 28 -2.42 -13.53 -11.28
N THR A 29 -3.14 -14.49 -10.70
CA THR A 29 -3.99 -15.43 -11.43
C THR A 29 -5.12 -14.70 -12.14
N SER A 30 -5.76 -13.73 -11.50
CA SER A 30 -6.82 -12.92 -12.09
C SER A 30 -6.33 -12.10 -13.28
N ILE A 31 -5.13 -11.50 -13.18
CA ILE A 31 -4.55 -10.71 -14.28
C ILE A 31 -4.21 -11.62 -15.46
N LEU A 32 -3.52 -12.74 -15.23
CA LEU A 32 -3.13 -13.66 -16.29
C LEU A 32 -4.34 -14.35 -16.96
N ASN A 33 -5.40 -14.64 -16.20
CA ASN A 33 -6.62 -15.26 -16.72
C ASN A 33 -7.63 -14.27 -17.33
N SER A 34 -7.37 -12.96 -17.24
CA SER A 34 -8.29 -11.94 -17.77
C SER A 34 -8.36 -11.89 -19.30
N GLY A 35 -7.55 -12.68 -20.00
CA GLY A 35 -7.42 -12.63 -21.45
C GLY A 35 -6.53 -11.49 -21.94
N LEU A 36 -5.75 -10.90 -21.02
CA LEU A 36 -4.73 -9.91 -21.31
C LEU A 36 -3.76 -10.47 -22.37
N THR A 37 -3.79 -9.90 -23.56
CA THR A 37 -2.78 -10.18 -24.59
C THR A 37 -1.46 -9.56 -24.14
N ASN A 38 -0.33 -10.19 -24.48
CA ASN A 38 1.01 -9.63 -24.26
C ASN A 38 1.29 -8.40 -25.18
N ASP A 39 0.24 -7.72 -25.62
CA ASP A 39 0.35 -6.47 -26.35
C ASP A 39 0.84 -5.37 -25.41
N GLN A 40 2.02 -4.85 -25.71
CA GLN A 40 2.69 -3.84 -24.90
C GLN A 40 1.83 -2.58 -24.74
N GLY A 41 0.96 -2.27 -25.71
CA GLY A 41 0.04 -1.13 -25.61
C GLY A 41 -0.95 -1.28 -24.46
N PHE A 42 -1.67 -2.40 -24.41
CA PHE A 42 -2.70 -2.63 -23.39
C PHE A 42 -2.13 -2.76 -21.98
N VAL A 43 -1.00 -3.45 -21.83
CA VAL A 43 -0.31 -3.56 -20.53
C VAL A 43 0.23 -2.20 -20.08
N GLY A 44 0.72 -1.38 -21.02
CA GLY A 44 1.14 0.00 -20.78
C GLY A 44 0.00 0.88 -20.25
N ASP A 45 -1.18 0.83 -20.88
CA ASP A 45 -2.36 1.58 -20.43
C ASP A 45 -2.79 1.19 -19.01
N LEU A 46 -2.76 -0.11 -18.69
CA LEU A 46 -3.04 -0.58 -17.33
C LEU A 46 -2.00 -0.10 -16.31
N LEU A 47 -0.71 -0.09 -16.66
CA LEU A 47 0.34 0.46 -15.81
C LEU A 47 0.10 1.95 -15.51
N VAL A 48 -0.41 2.71 -16.48
CA VAL A 48 -0.79 4.12 -16.26
C VAL A 48 -1.93 4.23 -15.25
N VAL A 49 -3.00 3.44 -15.41
CA VAL A 49 -4.14 3.43 -14.48
C VAL A 49 -3.68 3.07 -13.07
N VAL A 50 -2.87 2.02 -12.93
CA VAL A 50 -2.33 1.59 -11.63
C VAL A 50 -1.44 2.67 -11.01
N SER A 51 -0.64 3.38 -11.82
CA SER A 51 0.20 4.49 -11.36
C SER A 51 -0.63 5.65 -10.80
N ILE A 52 -1.76 5.98 -11.43
CA ILE A 52 -2.70 7.01 -10.95
C ILE A 52 -3.30 6.60 -9.61
N ILE A 53 -3.68 5.33 -9.46
CA ILE A 53 -4.22 4.79 -8.21
C ILE A 53 -3.17 4.86 -7.09
N ILE A 54 -1.92 4.44 -7.35
CA ILE A 54 -0.81 4.53 -6.38
C ILE A 54 -0.58 5.97 -5.95
N ALA A 55 -0.48 6.89 -6.91
CA ALA A 55 -0.25 8.30 -6.63
C ALA A 55 -1.39 8.89 -5.78
N THR A 56 -2.64 8.61 -6.13
CA THR A 56 -3.82 9.08 -5.40
C THR A 56 -3.86 8.52 -3.98
N ALA A 57 -3.65 7.21 -3.82
CA ALA A 57 -3.62 6.57 -2.50
C ALA A 57 -2.46 7.10 -1.65
N SER A 58 -1.31 7.35 -2.26
CA SER A 58 -0.14 7.95 -1.61
C SER A 58 -0.43 9.39 -1.16
N PHE A 59 -1.01 10.23 -2.02
CA PHE A 59 -1.45 11.57 -1.62
C PHE A 59 -2.45 11.51 -0.47
N GLY A 60 -3.44 10.62 -0.53
CA GLY A 60 -4.36 10.38 0.58
C GLY A 60 -3.61 10.04 1.86
N ASN A 61 -2.69 9.07 1.80
CA ASN A 61 -1.97 8.57 2.97
C ASN A 61 -1.04 9.63 3.59
N PHE A 62 -0.36 10.43 2.75
CA PHE A 62 0.55 11.49 3.21
C PHE A 62 -0.19 12.78 3.59
N SER A 63 -1.39 13.02 3.07
CA SER A 63 -2.24 14.16 3.47
C SER A 63 -2.95 13.91 4.80
N PHE A 64 -3.22 12.64 5.13
CA PHE A 64 -3.75 12.27 6.42
C PHE A 64 -2.68 12.45 7.50
N THR A 65 -3.07 13.03 8.64
CA THR A 65 -2.19 13.12 9.81
C THR A 65 -2.94 12.79 11.10
N TYR A 66 -2.28 12.04 11.97
CA TYR A 66 -2.76 11.71 13.30
C TYR A 66 -2.87 12.95 14.21
N ASP A 67 -2.16 14.05 13.91
CA ASP A 67 -2.21 15.31 14.68
C ASP A 67 -3.63 15.94 14.70
N GLN A 68 -4.43 15.66 13.67
CA GLN A 68 -5.78 16.21 13.52
C GLN A 68 -6.88 15.34 14.16
N VAL A 69 -6.51 14.20 14.75
CA VAL A 69 -7.44 13.20 15.28
C VAL A 69 -7.37 13.18 16.81
N ARG A 70 -8.52 13.07 17.49
CA ARG A 70 -8.50 12.85 18.96
C ARG A 70 -8.15 11.40 19.26
N ILE A 71 -6.85 11.10 19.26
CA ILE A 71 -6.29 9.76 19.43
C ILE A 71 -6.68 9.09 20.76
N GLU A 72 -7.08 9.89 21.75
CA GLU A 72 -7.59 9.41 23.04
C GLU A 72 -8.96 8.73 22.91
N VAL A 73 -9.79 9.22 21.99
CA VAL A 73 -11.12 8.68 21.70
C VAL A 73 -10.97 7.43 20.84
N PHE A 74 -11.36 6.28 21.40
CA PHE A 74 -11.20 4.97 20.74
C PHE A 74 -11.79 4.93 19.33
N GLY A 75 -13.00 5.45 19.13
CA GLY A 75 -13.66 5.43 17.82
C GLY A 75 -12.91 6.23 16.75
N GLU A 76 -12.45 7.44 17.07
CA GLU A 76 -11.67 8.28 16.16
C GLU A 76 -10.30 7.68 15.85
N ARG A 77 -9.65 7.11 16.87
CA ARG A 77 -8.39 6.38 16.69
C ARG A 77 -8.54 5.18 15.76
N MET A 78 -9.57 4.37 15.95
CA MET A 78 -9.82 3.21 15.10
C MET A 78 -10.11 3.62 13.65
N MET A 79 -10.90 4.70 13.46
CA MET A 79 -11.13 5.26 12.14
C MET A 79 -9.82 5.72 11.48
N ALA A 80 -8.93 6.40 12.21
CA ALA A 80 -7.64 6.83 11.69
C ALA A 80 -6.75 5.65 11.25
N HIS A 81 -6.64 4.60 12.06
CA HIS A 81 -5.93 3.38 11.67
C HIS A 81 -6.58 2.67 10.49
N PHE A 82 -7.91 2.67 10.40
CA PHE A 82 -8.62 2.05 9.29
C PHE A 82 -8.43 2.84 7.98
N THR A 83 -8.52 4.16 8.02
CA THR A 83 -8.32 5.04 6.85
C THR A 83 -6.90 4.92 6.32
N THR A 84 -5.88 5.08 7.17
CA THR A 84 -4.47 4.88 6.78
C THR A 84 -4.23 3.46 6.31
N GLY A 85 -4.84 2.47 6.99
CA GLY A 85 -4.73 1.07 6.62
C GLY A 85 -5.27 0.76 5.23
N ILE A 86 -6.44 1.29 4.86
CA ILE A 86 -7.02 1.15 3.51
C ILE A 86 -6.10 1.80 2.47
N LEU A 87 -5.65 3.03 2.71
CA LEU A 87 -4.79 3.75 1.77
C LEU A 87 -3.48 2.99 1.54
N MET A 88 -2.85 2.51 2.61
CA MET A 88 -1.66 1.67 2.52
C MET A 88 -1.95 0.35 1.79
N LEU A 89 -3.08 -0.32 2.07
CA LEU A 89 -3.47 -1.53 1.35
C LEU A 89 -3.62 -1.26 -0.15
N THR A 90 -4.26 -0.16 -0.53
CA THR A 90 -4.40 0.25 -1.94
C THR A 90 -3.04 0.51 -2.58
N ILE A 91 -2.11 1.16 -1.88
CA ILE A 91 -0.72 1.33 -2.34
C ILE A 91 -0.08 -0.05 -2.58
N GLY A 92 -0.12 -0.94 -1.59
CA GLY A 92 0.49 -2.27 -1.67
C GLY A 92 -0.04 -3.11 -2.82
N LEU A 93 -1.37 -3.24 -2.94
CA LEU A 93 -2.01 -4.01 -4.02
C LEU A 93 -1.67 -3.45 -5.40
N SER A 94 -1.59 -2.12 -5.51
CA SER A 94 -1.24 -1.48 -6.78
C SER A 94 0.24 -1.68 -7.13
N LEU A 95 1.14 -1.75 -6.13
CA LEU A 95 2.55 -2.09 -6.35
C LEU A 95 2.72 -3.56 -6.77
N GLU A 96 1.98 -4.49 -6.17
CA GLU A 96 1.94 -5.89 -6.63
C GLU A 96 1.44 -5.99 -8.07
N THR A 97 0.36 -5.27 -8.39
CA THR A 97 -0.17 -5.18 -9.75
C THR A 97 0.87 -4.64 -10.72
N THR A 98 1.58 -3.57 -10.33
CA THR A 98 2.68 -2.98 -11.12
C THR A 98 3.78 -4.00 -11.38
N LEU A 99 4.20 -4.75 -10.36
CA LEU A 99 5.20 -5.80 -10.49
C LEU A 99 4.76 -6.89 -11.47
N ILE A 100 3.52 -7.37 -11.35
CA ILE A 100 2.98 -8.42 -12.21
C ILE A 100 2.89 -7.93 -13.67
N LEU A 101 2.32 -6.75 -13.90
CA LEU A 101 2.20 -6.17 -15.25
C LEU A 101 3.58 -5.89 -15.88
N THR A 102 4.53 -5.40 -15.09
CA THR A 102 5.89 -5.16 -15.60
C THR A 102 6.56 -6.46 -16.01
N ASN A 103 6.39 -7.54 -15.22
CA ASN A 103 6.93 -8.86 -15.53
C ASN A 103 6.30 -9.52 -16.78
N ILE A 104 5.16 -9.01 -17.28
CA ILE A 104 4.58 -9.45 -18.56
C ILE A 104 5.33 -8.83 -19.74
N ILE A 105 5.80 -7.58 -19.60
CA ILE A 105 6.47 -6.83 -20.68
C ILE A 105 7.98 -7.07 -20.65
N ILE A 106 8.57 -7.06 -19.46
CA ILE A 106 10.01 -7.08 -19.23
C ILE A 106 10.32 -8.21 -18.25
N ASP A 107 11.22 -9.11 -18.64
CA ASP A 107 11.70 -10.15 -17.74
C ASP A 107 12.25 -9.56 -16.43
N ASN A 108 11.92 -10.22 -15.32
CA ASN A 108 12.11 -9.75 -13.94
C ASN A 108 13.39 -8.93 -13.71
N ILE A 109 13.20 -7.62 -13.45
CA ILE A 109 14.27 -6.71 -13.05
C ILE A 109 14.29 -6.62 -11.51
N PHE A 110 15.28 -7.24 -10.88
CA PHE A 110 15.45 -7.22 -9.42
C PHE A 110 15.44 -5.79 -8.83
N ILE A 111 16.15 -4.85 -9.46
CA ILE A 111 16.22 -3.45 -9.01
C ILE A 111 14.83 -2.79 -9.00
N PHE A 112 14.00 -3.09 -10.00
CA PHE A 112 12.64 -2.57 -10.09
C PHE A 112 11.77 -3.14 -8.95
N SER A 113 11.76 -4.46 -8.78
CA SER A 113 11.06 -5.13 -7.68
C SER A 113 11.48 -4.59 -6.30
N PHE A 114 12.78 -4.37 -6.11
CA PHE A 114 13.31 -3.79 -4.88
C PHE A 114 12.85 -2.33 -4.66
N SER A 115 12.75 -1.54 -5.72
CA SER A 115 12.25 -0.16 -5.63
C SER A 115 10.78 -0.09 -5.20
N LEU A 116 9.93 -1.02 -5.69
CA LEU A 116 8.53 -1.12 -5.27
C LEU A 116 8.42 -1.48 -3.78
N PHE A 117 9.26 -2.42 -3.33
CA PHE A 117 9.35 -2.78 -1.92
C PHE A 117 9.74 -1.57 -1.05
N LEU A 118 10.78 -0.81 -1.46
CA LEU A 118 11.21 0.39 -0.74
C LEU A 118 10.09 1.45 -0.66
N LEU A 119 9.31 1.61 -1.73
CA LEU A 119 8.19 2.55 -1.74
C LEU A 119 7.13 2.15 -0.71
N TYR A 120 6.73 0.88 -0.67
CA TYR A 120 5.79 0.40 0.34
C TYR A 120 6.35 0.53 1.76
N PHE A 121 7.61 0.19 1.95
CA PHE A 121 8.29 0.32 3.24
C PHE A 121 8.33 1.79 3.71
N SER A 122 8.53 2.74 2.81
CA SER A 122 8.49 4.17 3.13
C SER A 122 7.12 4.61 3.66
N ALA A 123 6.03 4.07 3.12
CA ALA A 123 4.68 4.35 3.62
C ALA A 123 4.48 3.83 5.04
N ILE A 124 4.99 2.62 5.36
CA ILE A 124 4.97 2.06 6.72
C ILE A 124 5.74 2.95 7.71
N LEU A 125 6.94 3.38 7.31
CA LEU A 125 7.76 4.24 8.16
C LEU A 125 7.13 5.60 8.38
N TYR A 126 6.55 6.19 7.34
CA TYR A 126 5.84 7.47 7.43
C TYR A 126 4.67 7.38 8.40
N ASP A 127 3.81 6.37 8.24
CA ASP A 127 2.65 6.15 9.09
C ASP A 127 3.03 5.97 10.57
N LYS A 128 4.10 5.22 10.83
CA LYS A 128 4.66 5.09 12.18
C LYS A 128 5.21 6.40 12.73
N TRP A 129 5.92 7.17 11.90
CA TRP A 129 6.51 8.45 12.28
C TRP A 129 5.44 9.50 12.60
N ASP A 130 4.40 9.61 11.76
CA ASP A 130 3.32 10.56 11.95
C ASP A 130 2.53 10.27 13.23
N LEU A 131 2.23 8.99 13.52
CA LEU A 131 1.63 8.59 14.79
C LEU A 131 2.51 8.93 16.01
N TYR A 132 3.84 8.78 15.87
CA TYR A 132 4.77 9.12 16.94
C TYR A 132 4.83 10.64 17.18
N ARG A 133 4.77 11.44 16.11
CA ARG A 133 4.70 12.90 16.19
C ARG A 133 3.44 13.37 16.90
N ALA A 134 2.29 12.79 16.56
CA ALA A 134 1.00 13.16 17.14
C ALA A 134 0.86 12.84 18.63
N TYR A 135 1.70 11.95 19.14
CA TYR A 135 1.68 11.53 20.54
C TYR A 135 2.63 12.35 21.44
N ASN A 136 3.67 12.95 20.87
CA ASN A 136 4.69 13.72 21.62
C ASN A 136 4.32 15.20 21.69
#